data_AF-A0A8J7F191-F1
#
_entry.id   AF-A0A8J7F191-F1
#
_cell.length_a   1.000
_cell.length_b   1.000
_cell.length_c   1.000
_cell.angle_alpha   90.00
_cell.angle_beta   90.00
_cell.angle_gamma   90.00
#
_symmetry.space_group_name_H-M   'P 1'
#
loop_
_entity.id
_entity.type
_entity.pdbx_description
1 polymer ?
#
loop_
_entity_poly.entity_id
_entity_poly.type
_entity_poly.pdbx_seq_one_letter_code
_entity_poly.pdbx_strand_id
1 'polypeptide(L)'
;MSNYPEDNQKQIEQKAFENNHVGGNVSIGNLTQTVINQILQPNNDKNSFCGLIKWIHKKSESLEGLHPEYGKEILRIIRKIPDDEKFDFTVFEVKVLSLVLNYCHYYSQGGKARSDEFVDFTEKDYLFQLNELVNTKEKIRIKALKLSDLIADKKISLLVKRLENSNGF
;
A
#
# COMPACT_ATOMS: atom_id res chain seq x y z
N MET A 1 7.19 47.18 22.91
CA MET A 1 6.98 46.59 21.57
C MET A 1 7.07 45.09 21.71
N SER A 2 5.93 44.43 21.86
CA SER A 2 5.72 42.97 21.77
C SER A 2 5.80 42.56 20.28
N ASN A 3 6.07 41.34 19.81
CA ASN A 3 5.96 39.98 20.36
C ASN A 3 6.83 39.04 19.48
N TYR A 4 7.56 38.11 20.09
CA TYR A 4 7.91 36.82 19.49
C TYR A 4 6.97 35.74 20.07
N PRO A 5 6.49 34.75 19.29
CA PRO A 5 5.58 33.73 19.78
C PRO A 5 6.34 32.48 20.27
N GLU A 6 6.42 32.27 21.57
CA GLU A 6 7.09 31.09 22.17
C GLU A 6 6.26 30.36 23.25
N ASP A 7 4.93 30.57 23.32
CA ASP A 7 4.17 30.17 24.52
C ASP A 7 2.88 29.36 24.27
N ASN A 8 2.84 28.55 23.19
CA ASN A 8 1.69 27.64 22.92
C ASN A 8 2.02 26.15 23.06
N GLN A 9 3.28 25.73 23.07
CA GLN A 9 3.64 24.30 23.20
C GLN A 9 3.67 23.81 24.66
N LYS A 10 4.09 24.65 25.61
CA LYS A 10 4.21 24.25 27.03
C LYS A 10 2.88 24.10 27.78
N GLN A 11 1.79 24.72 27.29
CA GLN A 11 0.45 24.57 27.89
C GLN A 11 -0.30 23.29 27.44
N ILE A 12 0.12 22.65 26.35
CA ILE A 12 -0.49 21.40 25.87
C ILE A 12 0.09 20.20 26.63
N GLU A 13 1.38 20.25 26.97
CA GLU A 13 2.06 19.16 27.70
C GLU A 13 1.61 19.03 29.16
N GLN A 14 1.27 20.13 29.84
CA GLN A 14 0.75 20.07 31.22
C GLN A 14 -0.69 19.56 31.32
N LYS A 15 -1.54 19.78 30.31
CA LYS A 15 -2.92 19.26 30.30
C LYS A 15 -3.02 17.76 30.00
N ALA A 16 -1.96 17.13 29.49
CA ALA A 16 -1.96 15.70 29.19
C ALA A 16 -1.63 14.82 30.43
N PHE A 17 -1.05 15.39 31.48
CA PHE A 17 -0.58 14.63 32.65
C PHE A 17 -1.53 14.66 33.86
N GLU A 18 -2.47 15.60 33.94
CA GLU A 18 -3.39 15.70 35.09
C GLU A 18 -4.61 14.78 35.00
N ASN A 19 -4.85 14.08 33.88
CA ASN A 19 -6.04 13.23 33.71
C ASN A 19 -5.81 11.73 33.97
N ASN A 20 -4.62 11.28 34.41
CA ASN A 20 -4.34 9.87 34.69
C ASN A 20 -3.87 9.63 36.12
N HIS A 21 -4.65 10.11 37.10
CA HIS A 21 -4.59 9.62 38.46
C HIS A 21 -5.98 9.30 38.98
N VAL A 22 -6.48 8.11 38.63
CA VAL A 22 -7.41 7.38 39.50
C VAL A 22 -7.05 5.90 39.44
N GLY A 23 -6.67 5.36 40.59
CA GLY A 23 -6.28 3.97 40.77
C GLY A 23 -7.40 2.99 40.40
N GLY A 24 -6.98 1.85 39.88
CA GLY A 24 -7.81 0.67 39.72
C GLY A 24 -6.88 -0.51 39.51
N ASN A 25 -7.04 -1.56 40.32
CA ASN A 25 -6.38 -2.85 40.15
C ASN A 25 -6.68 -3.41 38.76
N VAL A 26 -5.77 -3.22 37.80
CA VAL A 26 -5.91 -3.79 36.47
C VAL A 26 -5.14 -5.10 36.43
N SER A 27 -5.88 -6.20 36.52
CA SER A 27 -5.39 -7.58 36.43
C SER A 27 -4.47 -7.75 35.21
N ILE A 28 -3.37 -8.51 35.37
CA ILE A 28 -2.31 -8.73 34.37
C ILE A 28 -2.86 -9.15 32.99
N GLY A 29 -4.06 -9.74 32.92
CA GLY A 29 -4.75 -10.05 31.67
C GLY A 29 -5.07 -8.85 30.77
N ASN A 30 -5.23 -7.64 31.32
CA ASN A 30 -5.46 -6.40 30.55
C ASN A 30 -4.16 -5.75 30.06
N LEU A 31 -3.01 -6.04 30.69
CA LEU A 31 -1.71 -5.65 30.18
C LEU A 31 -1.40 -6.39 28.88
N THR A 32 -1.77 -7.67 28.78
CA THR A 32 -1.62 -8.45 27.54
C THR A 32 -2.48 -7.89 26.41
N GLN A 33 -3.72 -7.44 26.70
CA GLN A 33 -4.58 -6.77 25.72
C GLN A 33 -4.07 -5.37 25.34
N THR A 34 -3.41 -4.66 26.26
CA THR A 34 -2.81 -3.33 26.00
C THR A 34 -1.57 -3.45 25.13
N VAL A 35 -0.74 -4.48 25.32
CA VAL A 35 0.41 -4.77 24.44
C VAL A 35 -0.06 -5.23 23.06
N ILE A 36 -1.14 -6.00 22.97
CA ILE A 36 -1.75 -6.40 21.68
C ILE A 36 -2.45 -5.21 20.99
N ASN A 37 -3.02 -4.25 21.73
CA ASN A 37 -3.64 -3.04 21.16
C ASN A 37 -2.66 -1.88 20.88
N GLN A 38 -1.43 -1.94 21.40
CA GLN A 38 -0.36 -0.98 21.08
C GLN A 38 0.33 -1.27 19.73
N ILE A 39 -0.26 -2.18 18.94
CA ILE A 39 -0.14 -2.35 17.47
C ILE A 39 -0.44 -1.07 16.66
N LEU A 40 -0.74 0.08 17.27
CA LEU A 40 -1.14 1.30 16.55
C LEU A 40 -0.23 2.50 16.84
N GLN A 41 1.08 2.35 16.59
CA GLN A 41 1.80 3.50 16.01
C GLN A 41 1.18 3.81 14.63
N PRO A 42 1.23 5.05 14.10
CA PRO A 42 0.64 5.37 12.81
C PRO A 42 1.48 4.69 11.72
N ASN A 43 1.24 3.39 11.53
CA ASN A 43 1.86 2.56 10.52
C ASN A 43 1.63 3.26 9.19
N ASN A 44 2.72 3.65 8.52
CA ASN A 44 2.67 4.27 7.22
C ASN A 44 1.72 3.44 6.34
N ASP A 45 0.61 4.02 5.86
CA ASP A 45 -0.42 3.32 5.07
C ASP A 45 0.24 2.44 3.97
N LYS A 46 1.36 2.90 3.41
CA LYS A 46 2.13 2.24 2.36
C LYS A 46 2.88 0.96 2.77
N ASN A 47 2.95 0.62 4.05
CA ASN A 47 3.69 -0.56 4.55
C ASN A 47 2.92 -1.87 4.41
N SER A 48 1.65 -1.85 4.04
CA SER A 48 0.89 -3.08 3.74
C SER A 48 0.38 -3.06 2.31
N PHE A 49 0.14 -4.22 1.70
CA PHE A 49 -0.43 -4.30 0.35
C PHE A 49 -1.71 -3.47 0.21
N CYS A 50 -2.71 -3.74 1.06
CA CYS A 50 -4.01 -3.05 1.00
C CYS A 50 -3.87 -1.55 1.33
N GLY A 51 -2.97 -1.18 2.24
CA GLY A 51 -2.75 0.21 2.59
C GLY A 51 -2.03 1.00 1.49
N LEU A 52 -1.15 0.36 0.72
CA LEU A 52 -0.56 0.94 -0.47
C LEU A 52 -1.61 1.18 -1.55
N ILE A 53 -2.52 0.22 -1.82
CA ILE A 53 -3.64 0.41 -2.75
C ILE A 53 -4.51 1.60 -2.33
N LYS A 54 -4.85 1.69 -1.03
CA LYS A 54 -5.58 2.83 -0.47
C LYS A 54 -4.84 4.15 -0.66
N TRP A 55 -3.53 4.15 -0.46
CA TRP A 55 -2.71 5.34 -0.65
C TRP A 55 -2.68 5.77 -2.12
N ILE A 56 -2.54 4.84 -3.06
CA ILE A 56 -2.59 5.12 -4.51
C ILE A 56 -3.94 5.76 -4.88
N HIS A 57 -5.04 5.16 -4.45
CA HIS A 57 -6.39 5.69 -4.70
C HIS A 57 -6.58 7.13 -4.16
N LYS A 58 -5.96 7.48 -3.02
CA LYS A 58 -5.99 8.85 -2.50
C LYS A 58 -5.19 9.84 -3.37
N LYS A 59 -4.27 9.36 -4.19
CA LYS A 59 -3.36 10.17 -5.02
C LYS A 59 -3.80 10.28 -6.47
N SER A 60 -4.58 9.32 -6.97
CA SER A 60 -5.09 9.30 -8.34
C SER A 60 -6.31 8.39 -8.46
N GLU A 61 -7.18 8.69 -9.42
CA GLU A 61 -8.32 7.85 -9.79
C GLU A 61 -7.89 6.55 -10.50
N SER A 62 -6.74 6.57 -11.17
CA SER A 62 -6.15 5.38 -11.80
C SER A 62 -4.64 5.35 -11.69
N LEU A 63 -4.05 4.17 -11.91
CA LEU A 63 -2.61 4.01 -12.02
C LEU A 63 -2.09 4.74 -13.25
N GLU A 64 -2.75 4.65 -14.40
CA GLU A 64 -2.31 5.38 -15.59
C GLU A 64 -2.27 6.90 -15.35
N GLY A 65 -3.19 7.45 -14.55
CA GLY A 65 -3.21 8.88 -14.18
C GLY A 65 -2.27 9.31 -13.05
N LEU A 66 -1.55 8.38 -12.41
CA LEU A 66 -0.75 8.72 -11.24
C LEU A 66 0.49 9.53 -11.62
N HIS A 67 0.75 10.60 -10.87
CA HIS A 67 1.93 11.44 -11.08
C HIS A 67 3.25 10.63 -11.00
N PRO A 68 4.23 10.87 -11.90
CA PRO A 68 5.46 10.08 -11.97
C PRO A 68 6.27 9.98 -10.66
N GLU A 69 6.23 11.00 -9.82
CA GLU A 69 6.91 10.99 -8.51
C GLU A 69 6.32 9.94 -7.55
N TYR A 70 5.00 9.73 -7.57
CA TYR A 70 4.38 8.68 -6.77
C TYR A 70 4.68 7.29 -7.35
N GLY A 71 4.74 7.15 -8.68
CA GLY A 71 5.22 5.93 -9.32
C GLY A 71 6.66 5.55 -8.89
N LYS A 72 7.57 6.54 -8.83
CA LYS A 72 8.94 6.33 -8.30
C LYS A 72 8.93 5.89 -6.84
N GLU A 73 8.06 6.48 -6.03
CA GLU A 73 7.92 6.12 -4.63
C GLU A 73 7.45 4.68 -4.44
N ILE A 74 6.44 4.25 -5.20
CA ILE A 74 5.93 2.88 -5.15
C ILE A 74 7.02 1.88 -5.55
N LEU A 75 7.79 2.16 -6.61
CA LEU A 75 8.93 1.31 -6.99
C LEU A 75 9.97 1.19 -5.88
N ARG A 76 10.28 2.29 -5.18
CA ARG A 76 11.21 2.27 -4.04
C ARG A 76 10.68 1.41 -2.89
N ILE A 77 9.37 1.39 -2.68
CA ILE A 77 8.74 0.53 -1.69
C ILE A 77 8.88 -0.93 -2.13
N ILE A 78 8.45 -1.26 -3.35
CA ILE A 78 8.51 -2.62 -3.91
C ILE A 78 9.89 -3.25 -3.79
N ARG A 79 10.94 -2.49 -4.11
CA ARG A 79 12.33 -2.94 -4.03
C ARG A 79 12.81 -3.24 -2.61
N LYS A 80 12.18 -2.66 -1.58
CA LYS A 80 12.56 -2.85 -0.17
C LYS A 80 11.75 -3.95 0.51
N ILE A 81 10.60 -4.35 -0.04
CA ILE A 81 9.74 -5.39 0.55
C ILE A 81 10.50 -6.69 0.83
N PRO A 82 11.39 -7.20 -0.06
CA PRO A 82 12.10 -8.45 0.20
C PRO A 82 13.03 -8.43 1.43
N ASP A 83 13.49 -7.24 1.83
CA ASP A 83 14.58 -7.07 2.81
C ASP A 83 14.13 -6.45 4.14
N ASP A 84 12.86 -6.01 4.25
CA ASP A 84 12.40 -5.17 5.36
C ASP A 84 11.07 -5.67 5.92
N GLU A 85 11.14 -6.27 7.12
CA GLU A 85 10.04 -6.90 7.85
C GLU A 85 8.89 -5.94 8.18
N LYS A 86 9.10 -4.62 8.08
CA LYS A 86 8.01 -3.65 8.25
C LYS A 86 6.96 -3.73 7.16
N PHE A 87 7.27 -4.37 6.02
CA PHE A 87 6.37 -4.50 4.88
C PHE A 87 5.53 -5.78 4.99
N ASP A 88 4.23 -5.59 5.20
CA ASP A 88 3.24 -6.67 5.18
C ASP A 88 2.77 -6.93 3.74
N PHE A 89 3.57 -7.70 2.99
CA PHE A 89 3.31 -8.13 1.62
C PHE A 89 3.70 -9.59 1.43
N THR A 90 2.92 -10.33 0.63
CA THR A 90 3.33 -11.65 0.16
C THR A 90 4.19 -11.54 -1.10
N VAL A 91 5.03 -12.55 -1.36
CA VAL A 91 5.80 -12.64 -2.61
C VAL A 91 4.88 -12.58 -3.84
N PHE A 92 3.71 -13.20 -3.76
CA PHE A 92 2.70 -13.17 -4.83
C PHE A 92 2.15 -11.77 -5.08
N GLU A 93 1.80 -11.03 -4.02
CA GLU A 93 1.35 -9.64 -4.10
C GLU A 93 2.40 -8.72 -4.73
N VAL A 94 3.66 -8.90 -4.35
CA VAL A 94 4.78 -8.15 -4.92
C VAL A 94 4.89 -8.38 -6.43
N LYS A 95 4.79 -9.64 -6.88
CA LYS A 95 4.85 -9.99 -8.31
C LYS A 95 3.71 -9.33 -9.09
N VAL A 96 2.47 -9.50 -8.62
CA VAL A 96 1.29 -8.92 -9.27
C VAL A 96 1.39 -7.39 -9.34
N LEU A 97 1.73 -6.75 -8.21
CA LEU A 97 1.85 -5.31 -8.13
C LEU A 97 2.94 -4.77 -9.04
N SER A 98 4.11 -5.42 -9.06
CA SER A 98 5.24 -5.02 -9.90
C SER A 98 4.85 -5.06 -11.38
N LEU A 99 4.18 -6.13 -11.79
CA LEU A 99 3.80 -6.32 -13.19
C LEU A 99 2.74 -5.30 -13.63
N VAL A 100 1.71 -5.09 -12.82
CA VAL A 100 0.64 -4.11 -13.07
C VAL A 100 1.19 -2.69 -13.13
N LEU A 101 2.04 -2.30 -12.18
CA LEU A 101 2.61 -0.95 -12.18
C LEU A 101 3.51 -0.70 -13.38
N ASN A 102 4.34 -1.66 -13.78
CA ASN A 102 5.19 -1.48 -14.94
C ASN A 102 4.36 -1.36 -16.23
N TYR A 103 3.28 -2.14 -16.34
CA TYR A 103 2.33 -1.98 -17.43
C TYR A 103 1.65 -0.60 -17.42
N CYS A 104 0.99 -0.23 -16.32
CA CYS A 104 0.18 1.00 -16.25
C CYS A 104 1.03 2.26 -16.33
N HIS A 105 2.13 2.36 -15.58
CA HIS A 105 2.91 3.60 -15.51
C HIS A 105 3.99 3.72 -16.58
N TYR A 106 4.51 2.62 -17.12
CA TYR A 106 5.63 2.70 -18.07
C TYR A 106 5.18 2.34 -19.46
N TYR A 107 4.58 1.16 -19.66
CA TYR A 107 4.15 0.78 -21.01
C TYR A 107 3.01 1.67 -21.55
N SER A 108 1.90 1.80 -20.82
CA SER A 108 0.70 2.50 -21.32
C SER A 108 0.88 4.01 -21.49
N GLN A 109 1.76 4.61 -20.68
CA GLN A 109 2.06 6.05 -20.69
C GLN A 109 3.18 6.40 -21.70
N GLY A 110 3.70 5.45 -22.46
CA GLY A 110 4.83 5.66 -23.38
C GLY A 110 6.18 5.91 -22.68
N GLY A 111 6.28 5.52 -21.41
CA GLY A 111 7.51 5.57 -20.63
C GLY A 111 8.44 4.38 -20.90
N LYS A 112 9.70 4.50 -20.49
CA LYS A 112 10.64 3.38 -20.47
C LYS A 112 10.46 2.56 -19.19
N ALA A 113 10.49 1.23 -19.31
CA ALA A 113 10.53 0.34 -18.16
C ALA A 113 11.75 0.65 -17.27
N ARG A 114 11.59 0.48 -15.95
CA ARG A 114 12.58 0.88 -14.94
C ARG A 114 13.18 -0.29 -14.15
N SER A 115 12.79 -1.50 -14.50
CA SER A 115 13.44 -2.74 -14.08
C SER A 115 13.99 -3.41 -15.34
N ASP A 116 15.22 -3.90 -15.28
CA ASP A 116 15.86 -4.62 -16.39
C ASP A 116 15.01 -5.81 -16.86
N GLU A 117 14.24 -6.40 -15.95
CA GLU A 117 13.28 -7.47 -16.21
C GLU A 117 12.19 -7.10 -17.24
N PHE A 118 11.78 -5.82 -17.30
CA PHE A 118 10.63 -5.37 -18.10
C PHE A 118 10.99 -4.46 -19.27
N VAL A 119 12.28 -4.21 -19.52
CA VAL A 119 12.74 -3.25 -20.54
C VAL A 119 12.19 -3.58 -21.92
N ASP A 120 12.14 -4.86 -22.27
CA ASP A 120 11.72 -5.34 -23.60
C ASP A 120 10.32 -5.96 -23.59
N PHE A 121 9.55 -5.80 -22.51
CA PHE A 121 8.20 -6.36 -22.44
C PHE A 121 7.24 -5.64 -23.39
N THR A 122 6.60 -6.42 -24.24
CA THR A 122 5.43 -6.01 -25.04
C THR A 122 4.13 -6.17 -24.24
N GLU A 123 3.03 -5.57 -24.70
CA GLU A 123 1.69 -5.81 -24.11
C GLU A 123 1.39 -7.31 -23.98
N LYS A 124 1.79 -8.11 -24.98
CA LYS A 124 1.57 -9.57 -24.98
C LYS A 124 2.31 -10.27 -23.85
N ASP A 125 3.50 -9.80 -23.50
CA ASP A 125 4.31 -10.39 -22.41
C ASP A 125 3.67 -10.12 -21.06
N TYR A 126 3.19 -8.89 -20.82
CA TYR A 126 2.42 -8.55 -19.63
C TYR A 126 1.14 -9.41 -19.51
N LEU A 127 0.40 -9.54 -20.61
CA LEU A 127 -0.81 -10.37 -20.64
C LEU A 127 -0.49 -11.85 -20.37
N PHE A 128 0.58 -12.38 -20.97
CA PHE A 128 1.03 -13.75 -20.75
C PHE A 128 1.38 -13.99 -19.28
N GLN A 129 2.23 -13.15 -18.70
CA GLN A 129 2.67 -13.27 -17.30
C GLN A 129 1.50 -13.15 -16.32
N LEU A 130 0.55 -12.23 -16.54
CA LEU A 130 -0.66 -12.17 -15.69
C LEU A 130 -1.51 -13.42 -15.79
N ASN A 131 -1.66 -14.00 -16.99
CA ASN A 131 -2.41 -15.25 -17.15
C ASN A 131 -1.72 -16.41 -16.44
N GLU A 132 -0.39 -16.49 -16.50
CA GLU A 132 0.37 -17.49 -15.73
C GLU A 132 0.13 -17.34 -14.23
N LEU A 133 0.14 -16.11 -13.69
CA LEU A 133 -0.21 -15.85 -12.29
C LEU A 133 -1.67 -16.21 -11.97
N VAL A 134 -2.61 -16.01 -12.91
CA VAL A 134 -4.01 -16.42 -12.73
C VAL A 134 -4.12 -17.95 -12.62
N ASN A 135 -3.32 -18.68 -13.38
CA ASN A 135 -3.33 -20.14 -13.42
C ASN A 135 -2.77 -20.80 -12.15
N THR A 136 -1.96 -20.09 -11.34
CA THR A 136 -1.45 -20.64 -10.07
C THR A 136 -2.54 -20.81 -9.01
N LYS A 137 -3.70 -20.18 -9.19
CA LYS A 137 -4.82 -20.11 -8.23
C LYS A 137 -4.50 -19.40 -6.90
N GLU A 138 -3.29 -18.87 -6.73
CA GLU A 138 -2.97 -17.94 -5.65
C GLU A 138 -3.77 -16.64 -5.79
N LYS A 139 -3.93 -15.91 -4.68
CA LYS A 139 -4.77 -14.70 -4.61
C LYS A 139 -4.06 -13.57 -3.89
N ILE A 140 -4.30 -12.34 -4.34
CA ILE A 140 -3.89 -11.12 -3.63
C ILE A 140 -4.99 -10.71 -2.64
N ARG A 141 -4.60 -10.05 -1.54
CA ARG A 141 -5.57 -9.61 -0.53
C ARG A 141 -6.45 -8.45 -1.03
N ILE A 142 -7.70 -8.42 -0.59
CA ILE A 142 -8.66 -7.34 -0.85
C ILE A 142 -9.19 -6.77 0.46
N LYS A 143 -9.45 -5.45 0.46
CA LYS A 143 -10.31 -4.78 1.45
C LYS A 143 -11.36 -3.91 0.74
N ALA A 144 -11.61 -2.70 1.23
CA ALA A 144 -12.59 -1.79 0.63
C ALA A 144 -12.22 -1.31 -0.78
N LEU A 145 -10.93 -1.35 -1.13
CA LEU A 145 -10.41 -0.95 -2.43
C LEU A 145 -9.68 -2.12 -3.08
N LYS A 146 -9.90 -2.31 -4.38
CA LYS A 146 -9.26 -3.33 -5.20
C LYS A 146 -8.18 -2.71 -6.08
N LEU A 147 -7.16 -3.47 -6.42
CA LEU A 147 -6.15 -3.06 -7.39
C LEU A 147 -6.77 -2.99 -8.79
N SER A 148 -7.67 -3.91 -9.14
CA SER A 148 -8.35 -3.92 -10.45
C SER A 148 -9.18 -2.66 -10.73
N ASP A 149 -9.72 -2.03 -9.69
CA ASP A 149 -10.49 -0.78 -9.78
C ASP A 149 -9.61 0.42 -10.12
N LEU A 150 -8.29 0.32 -9.92
CA LEU A 150 -7.32 1.39 -10.22
C LEU A 150 -6.72 1.28 -11.64
N ILE A 151 -7.14 0.32 -12.45
CA ILE A 151 -6.56 0.04 -13.77
C ILE A 151 -7.55 0.46 -14.86
N ALA A 152 -7.17 1.41 -15.71
CA ALA A 152 -8.02 1.87 -16.80
C ALA A 152 -8.10 0.84 -17.95
N ASP A 153 -7.02 0.09 -18.21
CA ASP A 153 -7.05 -0.97 -19.22
C ASP A 153 -7.96 -2.13 -18.80
N LYS A 154 -9.02 -2.36 -19.59
CA LYS A 154 -10.04 -3.38 -19.28
C LYS A 154 -9.49 -4.81 -19.29
N LYS A 155 -8.52 -5.14 -20.15
CA LYS A 155 -7.98 -6.50 -20.25
C LYS A 155 -7.16 -6.82 -19.00
N ILE A 156 -6.28 -5.91 -18.63
CA ILE A 156 -5.43 -6.05 -17.44
C ILE A 156 -6.27 -6.02 -16.17
N SER A 157 -7.20 -5.08 -16.07
CA SER A 157 -8.15 -5.01 -14.93
C SER A 157 -8.90 -6.34 -14.74
N LEU A 158 -9.39 -6.95 -15.82
CA LEU A 158 -10.10 -8.24 -15.75
C LEU A 158 -9.20 -9.38 -15.25
N LEU A 159 -7.93 -9.43 -15.66
CA LEU A 159 -6.97 -10.42 -15.18
C LEU A 159 -6.69 -10.23 -13.69
N VAL A 160 -6.43 -8.99 -13.27
CA VAL A 160 -6.22 -8.67 -11.85
C VAL A 160 -7.45 -9.00 -11.01
N LYS A 161 -8.66 -8.74 -11.52
CA LYS A 161 -9.91 -9.11 -10.85
C LYS A 161 -10.04 -10.63 -10.59
N ARG A 162 -9.46 -11.47 -11.45
CA ARG A 162 -9.40 -12.94 -11.26
C ARG A 162 -8.40 -13.33 -10.15
N LEU A 163 -7.33 -12.57 -9.97
CA LEU A 163 -6.34 -12.73 -8.89
C LEU A 163 -6.87 -12.29 -7.52
N GLU A 164 -7.96 -11.54 -7.53
CA GLU A 164 -8.50 -10.80 -6.41
C GLU A 164 -9.57 -11.58 -5.61
N ASN A 165 -10.12 -12.68 -6.15
CA ASN A 165 -11.22 -13.40 -5.51
C ASN A 165 -12.48 -12.52 -5.35
N SER A 166 -12.90 -11.88 -6.43
CA SER A 166 -14.31 -11.47 -6.54
C SER A 166 -15.15 -12.72 -6.77
N ASN A 167 -15.68 -13.33 -5.70
CA ASN A 167 -16.90 -14.14 -5.86
C ASN A 167 -17.95 -13.23 -6.52
N GLY A 168 -18.38 -13.55 -7.74
CA GLY A 168 -19.46 -12.84 -8.44
C GLY A 168 -19.27 -12.73 -9.95
N PHE A 169 -19.41 -13.86 -10.65
CA PHE A 169 -20.30 -13.92 -11.80
C PHE A 169 -21.58 -14.62 -11.33
#